data_AF-T1U9R0-F1
#
_entry.id   AF-T1U9R0-F1
#
_cell.length_a   1.000
_cell.length_b   1.000
_cell.length_c   1.000
_cell.angle_alpha   90.00
_cell.angle_beta   90.00
_cell.angle_gamma   90.00
#
_symmetry.space_group_name_H-M   'P 1'
#
loop_
_entity.id
_entity.type
_entity.pdbx_description
1 polymer ?
#
loop_
_entity_poly.entity_id
_entity_poly.type
_entity_poly.pdbx_seq_one_letter_code
_entity_poly.pdbx_strand_id
1 'polypeptide(L)'
;MENTQNTRANEKNNGHSSSSSERNELHNAIWKVANELRGSIDGWDFKQYVLGILFYRYISENMTNYINLEARKDDPHFDYAKLSDEKAEIARETIVEEKGFFIPPSALFCNVLKNAPNNEDLNVTLQNIFTEIEKSSLGFKSEDNVKGLFADLDVNSNQLGISHKSRVEKLTKILQAIGGMQLGDYQKSGIDVFGDAYEYLMAMYASNAGKSGGEFFTPQEVSELLAKIALHNQESINKVYDPCCGSGSLLLQFSKVLGDKNVSKGYFGQEINLTTYNLCRINMFLHDINYSKFHIALGDTLLDPKHEDDEPFDAIVSNPPYSTKEQIQENDYNLSVNRYVEQEDTKEIIDIKALNLEIAQVVGKQSALRNSLDRIIKELES
;
A
#
# COMPACT_ATOMS: atom_id res chain seq x y z
N MET A 1 -15.82 -25.24 57.65
CA MET A 1 -15.23 -25.62 56.36
C MET A 1 -16.16 -25.08 55.29
N GLU A 2 -16.01 -23.81 54.95
CA GLU A 2 -16.74 -23.10 53.86
C GLU A 2 -16.26 -21.65 53.93
N ASN A 3 -15.17 -21.33 53.21
CA ASN A 3 -14.78 -19.97 52.79
C ASN A 3 -13.36 -19.96 52.18
N THR A 4 -13.14 -20.71 51.10
CA THR A 4 -11.86 -20.64 50.38
C THR A 4 -11.96 -20.85 48.87
N GLN A 5 -13.17 -20.88 48.30
CA GLN A 5 -13.36 -21.08 46.86
C GLN A 5 -13.78 -19.82 46.08
N ASN A 6 -14.06 -18.69 46.75
CA ASN A 6 -14.58 -17.49 46.07
C ASN A 6 -13.53 -16.40 45.72
N THR A 7 -12.23 -16.68 45.89
CA THR A 7 -11.15 -15.72 45.60
C THR A 7 -10.32 -16.05 44.35
N ARG A 8 -10.56 -17.19 43.68
CA ARG A 8 -9.79 -17.59 42.47
C ARG A 8 -10.48 -17.30 41.13
N ALA A 9 -11.69 -16.73 41.14
CA ALA A 9 -12.45 -16.43 39.92
C ALA A 9 -12.25 -15.00 39.38
N ASN A 10 -11.64 -14.09 40.15
CA ASN A 10 -11.52 -12.67 39.77
C ASN A 10 -10.15 -12.24 39.20
N GLU A 11 -9.16 -13.13 39.11
CA GLU A 11 -7.82 -12.78 38.59
C GLU A 11 -7.63 -13.06 37.09
N LYS A 12 -8.58 -13.73 36.42
CA LYS A 12 -8.45 -14.06 34.98
C LYS A 12 -9.13 -13.09 34.00
N ASN A 13 -9.86 -12.08 34.48
CA ASN A 13 -10.58 -11.12 33.62
C ASN A 13 -9.93 -9.73 33.47
N ASN A 14 -8.82 -9.44 34.17
CA ASN A 14 -8.19 -8.10 34.10
C ASN A 14 -7.09 -7.96 33.03
N GLY A 15 -6.72 -9.02 32.31
CA GLY A 15 -5.67 -8.96 31.28
C GLY A 15 -6.13 -8.54 29.88
N HIS A 16 -7.43 -8.63 29.59
CA HIS A 16 -7.98 -8.34 28.25
C HIS A 16 -8.55 -6.92 28.10
N SER A 17 -8.83 -6.21 29.21
CA SER A 17 -9.36 -4.84 29.14
C SER A 17 -8.27 -3.76 29.12
N SER A 18 -7.05 -4.04 29.58
CA SER A 18 -5.97 -3.04 29.56
C SER A 18 -5.38 -2.86 28.16
N SER A 19 -5.18 -3.94 27.39
CA SER A 19 -4.55 -3.86 26.06
C SER A 19 -5.43 -3.20 24.99
N SER A 20 -6.76 -3.28 25.11
CA SER A 20 -7.69 -2.58 24.21
C SER A 20 -7.83 -1.10 24.57
N SER A 21 -7.80 -0.77 25.87
CA SER A 21 -7.78 0.63 26.34
C SER A 21 -6.48 1.33 25.94
N GLU A 22 -5.32 0.69 26.14
CA GLU A 22 -4.01 1.19 25.73
C GLU A 22 -3.91 1.39 24.21
N ARG A 23 -4.42 0.43 23.43
CA ARG A 23 -4.51 0.57 21.96
C ARG A 23 -5.41 1.75 21.54
N ASN A 24 -6.58 1.89 22.16
CA ASN A 24 -7.49 3.01 21.87
C ASN A 24 -6.91 4.37 22.27
N GLU A 25 -6.17 4.44 23.38
CA GLU A 25 -5.47 5.65 23.80
C GLU A 25 -4.36 6.02 22.82
N LEU A 26 -3.57 5.04 22.37
CA LEU A 26 -2.57 5.22 21.33
C LEU A 26 -3.21 5.72 20.04
N HIS A 27 -4.24 5.04 19.55
CA HIS A 27 -5.01 5.42 18.36
C HIS A 27 -5.55 6.85 18.43
N ASN A 28 -6.13 7.24 19.56
CA ASN A 28 -6.63 8.59 19.78
C ASN A 28 -5.52 9.63 19.85
N ALA A 29 -4.38 9.30 20.47
CA ALA A 29 -3.22 10.19 20.52
C ALA A 29 -2.67 10.46 19.12
N ILE A 30 -2.50 9.41 18.31
CA ILE A 30 -2.03 9.51 16.93
C ILE A 30 -2.98 10.37 16.10
N TRP A 31 -4.29 10.11 16.19
CA TRP A 31 -5.30 10.88 15.48
C TRP A 31 -5.34 12.35 15.91
N LYS A 32 -5.25 12.62 17.21
CA LYS A 32 -5.22 13.99 17.73
C LYS A 32 -4.03 14.77 17.19
N VAL A 33 -2.85 14.16 17.21
CA VAL A 33 -1.63 14.75 16.67
C VAL A 33 -1.76 14.97 15.16
N ALA A 34 -2.31 14.01 14.42
CA ALA A 34 -2.57 14.17 13.00
C ALA A 34 -3.54 15.35 12.71
N ASN A 35 -4.61 15.51 13.50
CA ASN A 35 -5.54 16.63 13.35
C ASN A 35 -4.92 18.00 13.69
N GLU A 36 -4.16 18.07 14.78
CA GLU A 36 -3.45 19.29 15.16
C GLU A 36 -2.45 19.71 14.08
N LEU A 37 -1.76 18.73 13.50
CA LEU A 37 -0.78 18.99 12.45
C LEU A 37 -1.40 19.25 11.11
N ARG A 38 -2.54 18.66 10.74
CA ARG A 38 -3.19 18.84 9.42
C ARG A 38 -3.40 20.31 9.07
N GLY A 39 -3.94 21.11 9.99
CA GLY A 39 -4.28 22.52 9.74
C GLY A 39 -5.32 22.65 8.61
N SER A 40 -5.03 23.43 7.57
CA SER A 40 -5.94 23.67 6.43
C SER A 40 -5.89 22.61 5.33
N ILE A 41 -5.00 21.62 5.43
CA ILE A 41 -4.89 20.53 4.45
C ILE A 41 -6.13 19.64 4.56
N ASP A 42 -6.62 19.07 3.46
CA ASP A 42 -7.67 18.06 3.55
C ASP A 42 -7.17 16.82 4.33
N GLY A 43 -8.05 16.18 5.12
CA GLY A 43 -7.65 15.03 5.92
C GLY A 43 -7.20 13.86 5.04
N TRP A 44 -7.83 13.70 3.88
CA TRP A 44 -7.49 12.69 2.90
C TRP A 44 -6.10 12.89 2.30
N ASP A 45 -5.72 14.12 2.00
CA ASP A 45 -4.37 14.41 1.45
C ASP A 45 -3.32 14.32 2.55
N PHE A 46 -3.65 14.78 3.77
CA PHE A 46 -2.73 14.74 4.90
C PHE A 46 -2.34 13.31 5.31
N LYS A 47 -3.20 12.32 5.01
CA LYS A 47 -2.94 10.91 5.33
C LYS A 47 -1.63 10.40 4.73
N GLN A 48 -1.26 10.84 3.52
CA GLN A 48 -0.08 10.35 2.82
C GLN A 48 1.20 10.67 3.61
N TYR A 49 1.26 11.86 4.23
CA TYR A 49 2.38 12.25 5.09
C TYR A 49 2.45 11.46 6.38
N VAL A 50 1.31 11.27 7.05
CA VAL A 50 1.28 10.53 8.32
C VAL A 50 1.64 9.07 8.08
N LEU A 51 0.97 8.42 7.12
CA LEU A 51 1.17 7.02 6.79
C LEU A 51 2.58 6.76 6.23
N GLY A 52 3.06 7.59 5.30
CA GLY A 52 4.39 7.43 4.71
C GLY A 52 5.52 7.63 5.72
N ILE A 53 5.41 8.61 6.63
CA ILE A 53 6.43 8.82 7.67
C ILE A 53 6.34 7.75 8.77
N LEU A 54 5.13 7.25 9.09
CA LEU A 54 4.96 6.11 10.00
C LEU A 54 5.58 4.84 9.42
N PHE A 55 5.38 4.59 8.13
CA PHE A 55 6.04 3.50 7.41
C PHE A 55 7.56 3.64 7.42
N TYR A 56 8.08 4.82 7.12
CA TYR A 56 9.53 5.10 7.20
C TYR A 56 10.09 4.84 8.60
N ARG A 57 9.39 5.27 9.66
CA ARG A 57 9.76 4.95 11.05
C ARG A 57 9.83 3.43 11.25
N TYR A 58 8.78 2.72 10.84
CA TYR A 58 8.70 1.28 10.99
C TYR A 58 9.88 0.55 10.32
N ILE A 59 10.13 0.80 9.03
CA ILE A 59 11.21 0.09 8.31
C ILE A 59 12.59 0.41 8.88
N SER A 60 12.79 1.65 9.36
CA SER A 60 14.02 2.07 10.01
C SER A 60 14.24 1.34 11.34
N GLU A 61 13.20 1.22 12.17
CA GLU A 61 13.28 0.51 13.45
C GLU A 61 13.40 -1.00 13.25
N ASN A 62 12.61 -1.61 12.36
CA ASN A 62 12.64 -3.05 12.04
C ASN A 62 14.04 -3.48 11.59
N MET A 63 14.61 -2.79 10.60
CA MET A 63 15.94 -3.10 10.08
C MET A 63 17.04 -2.86 11.13
N THR A 64 16.99 -1.74 11.86
CA THR A 64 17.97 -1.44 12.93
C THR A 64 17.93 -2.50 14.03
N ASN A 65 16.74 -2.94 14.44
CA ASN A 65 16.56 -3.96 15.46
C ASN A 65 17.08 -5.32 14.99
N TYR A 66 16.82 -5.69 13.74
CA TYR A 66 17.36 -6.91 13.15
C TYR A 66 18.89 -6.90 13.15
N ILE A 67 19.53 -5.84 12.63
CA ILE A 67 21.00 -5.73 12.59
C ILE A 67 21.58 -5.77 14.01
N ASN A 68 20.98 -5.01 14.93
CA ASN A 68 21.44 -4.97 16.32
C ASN A 68 21.27 -6.32 17.01
N LEU A 69 20.18 -7.06 16.76
CA LEU A 69 19.97 -8.38 17.35
C LEU A 69 21.04 -9.37 16.90
N GLU A 70 21.38 -9.37 15.62
CA GLU A 70 22.40 -10.25 15.05
C GLU A 70 23.81 -9.86 15.53
N ALA A 71 24.18 -8.58 15.40
CA ALA A 71 25.52 -8.10 15.78
C ALA A 71 25.79 -8.18 17.29
N ARG A 72 24.75 -8.05 18.13
CA ARG A 72 24.90 -8.16 19.60
C ARG A 72 25.16 -9.57 20.11
N LYS A 73 25.06 -10.59 19.24
CA LYS A 73 25.54 -11.94 19.57
C LYS A 73 27.06 -11.95 19.76
N ASP A 74 27.78 -11.10 19.03
CA ASP A 74 29.24 -10.98 19.09
C ASP A 74 29.72 -9.76 19.88
N ASP A 75 29.05 -8.60 19.74
CA ASP A 75 29.34 -7.38 20.49
C ASP A 75 28.07 -6.86 21.21
N PRO A 76 27.89 -7.16 22.50
CA PRO A 76 26.70 -6.74 23.28
C PRO A 76 26.44 -5.23 23.29
N HIS A 77 27.44 -4.40 22.98
CA HIS A 77 27.34 -2.94 22.95
C HIS A 77 27.13 -2.36 21.56
N PHE A 78 27.04 -3.21 20.52
CA PHE A 78 26.83 -2.77 19.15
C PHE A 78 25.52 -1.97 19.01
N ASP A 79 25.61 -0.89 18.23
CA ASP A 79 24.47 -0.05 17.88
C ASP A 79 24.64 0.48 16.45
N TYR A 80 23.87 -0.10 15.53
CA TYR A 80 23.86 0.25 14.12
C TYR A 80 23.62 1.75 13.91
N ALA A 81 22.77 2.38 14.75
CA ALA A 81 22.45 3.80 14.61
C ALA A 81 23.63 4.74 14.93
N LYS A 82 24.69 4.22 15.56
CA LYS A 82 25.93 4.96 15.85
C LYS A 82 27.06 4.67 14.85
N LEU A 83 26.84 3.76 13.90
CA LEU A 83 27.85 3.41 12.89
C LEU A 83 27.98 4.52 11.84
N SER A 84 29.11 4.59 11.14
CA SER A 84 29.24 5.45 9.96
C SER A 84 28.62 4.76 8.74
N ASP A 85 28.06 5.56 7.82
CA ASP A 85 27.46 5.06 6.58
C ASP A 85 28.44 4.19 5.78
N GLU A 86 29.71 4.59 5.69
CA GLU A 86 30.76 3.84 5.00
C GLU A 86 30.96 2.42 5.56
N LYS A 87 30.83 2.24 6.88
CA LYS A 87 30.96 0.93 7.52
C LYS A 87 29.68 0.12 7.38
N ALA A 88 28.52 0.78 7.43
CA ALA A 88 27.23 0.13 7.25
C ALA A 88 27.08 -0.44 5.82
N GLU A 89 27.68 0.22 4.84
CA GLU A 89 27.65 -0.17 3.43
C GLU A 89 28.15 -1.60 3.18
N ILE A 90 29.07 -2.09 4.03
CA ILE A 90 29.59 -3.46 3.97
C ILE A 90 28.47 -4.50 4.12
N ALA A 91 27.43 -4.19 4.88
CA ALA A 91 26.31 -5.08 5.12
C ALA A 91 25.16 -4.91 4.11
N ARG A 92 25.26 -3.96 3.15
CA ARG A 92 24.13 -3.60 2.26
C ARG A 92 23.53 -4.82 1.58
N GLU A 93 24.35 -5.60 0.87
CA GLU A 93 23.89 -6.75 0.07
C GLU A 93 23.09 -7.74 0.93
N THR A 94 23.66 -8.18 2.05
CA THR A 94 23.00 -9.10 2.99
C THR A 94 21.70 -8.52 3.55
N ILE A 95 21.68 -7.23 3.89
CA ILE A 95 20.47 -6.61 4.45
C ILE A 95 19.38 -6.45 3.39
N VAL A 96 19.73 -6.14 2.14
CA VAL A 96 18.75 -6.11 1.05
C VAL A 96 18.23 -7.51 0.76
N GLU A 97 19.07 -8.55 0.80
CA GLU A 97 18.61 -9.94 0.64
C GLU A 97 17.63 -10.37 1.73
N GLU A 98 17.86 -9.97 2.98
CA GLU A 98 17.05 -10.38 4.14
C GLU A 98 15.78 -9.52 4.32
N LYS A 99 15.90 -8.20 4.16
CA LYS A 99 14.82 -7.23 4.44
C LYS A 99 14.20 -6.60 3.20
N GLY A 100 14.86 -6.70 2.04
CA GLY A 100 14.39 -6.18 0.77
C GLY A 100 14.85 -4.74 0.47
N PHE A 101 15.39 -4.03 1.45
CA PHE A 101 15.86 -2.65 1.34
C PHE A 101 17.00 -2.38 2.33
N PHE A 102 17.69 -1.25 2.17
CA PHE A 102 18.76 -0.82 3.06
C PHE A 102 18.65 0.67 3.41
N ILE A 103 18.90 0.99 4.68
CA ILE A 103 18.91 2.36 5.20
C ILE A 103 20.26 2.60 5.90
N PRO A 104 21.11 3.53 5.43
CA PRO A 104 22.34 3.85 6.15
C PRO A 104 22.04 4.55 7.49
N PRO A 105 22.96 4.48 8.48
CA PRO A 105 22.79 5.11 9.79
C PRO A 105 22.33 6.57 9.74
N SER A 106 22.91 7.41 8.88
CA SER A 106 22.51 8.82 8.75
C SER A 106 21.04 9.02 8.33
N ALA A 107 20.49 8.05 7.60
CA ALA A 107 19.13 8.03 7.08
C ALA A 107 18.16 7.22 7.95
N LEU A 108 18.56 6.82 9.16
CA LEU A 108 17.63 6.20 10.10
C LEU A 108 16.68 7.23 10.68
N PHE A 109 15.43 6.84 10.92
CA PHE A 109 14.39 7.70 11.46
C PHE A 109 14.83 8.41 12.74
N CYS A 110 15.49 7.69 13.67
CA CYS A 110 15.98 8.28 14.92
C CYS A 110 17.04 9.37 14.72
N ASN A 111 17.94 9.20 13.74
CA ASN A 111 18.99 10.16 13.43
C ASN A 111 18.45 11.36 12.64
N VAL A 112 17.54 11.11 11.71
CA VAL A 112 16.81 12.18 11.01
C VAL A 112 15.97 13.00 11.98
N LEU A 113 15.22 12.35 12.88
CA LEU A 113 14.42 13.01 13.91
C LEU A 113 15.28 13.90 14.82
N LYS A 114 16.44 13.41 15.25
CA LYS A 114 17.39 14.16 16.07
C LYS A 114 17.91 15.42 15.35
N ASN A 115 18.13 15.33 14.04
CA ASN A 115 18.68 16.43 13.24
C ASN A 115 17.61 17.36 12.66
N ALA A 116 16.34 16.92 12.58
CA ALA A 116 15.25 17.65 11.96
C ALA A 116 15.06 19.11 12.43
N PRO A 117 15.20 19.45 13.73
CA PRO A 117 15.08 20.84 14.19
C PRO A 117 16.14 21.79 13.62
N ASN A 118 17.31 21.26 13.22
CA ASN A 118 18.44 22.04 12.73
C ASN A 118 18.68 21.86 11.21
N ASN A 119 17.84 21.08 10.54
CA ASN A 119 17.97 20.80 9.11
C ASN A 119 17.10 21.78 8.32
N GLU A 120 17.72 22.83 7.78
CA GLU A 120 17.03 23.85 6.98
C GLU A 120 16.44 23.30 5.67
N ASP A 121 16.95 22.16 5.18
CA ASP A 121 16.55 21.48 3.93
C ASP A 121 15.97 20.08 4.20
N LEU A 122 15.18 19.93 5.27
CA LEU A 122 14.63 18.65 5.69
C LEU A 122 13.81 17.95 4.59
N ASN A 123 13.01 18.70 3.83
CA ASN A 123 12.25 18.17 2.68
C ASN A 123 13.18 17.52 1.64
N VAL A 124 14.30 18.15 1.31
CA VAL A 124 15.28 17.60 0.36
C VAL A 124 15.94 16.36 0.95
N THR A 125 16.29 16.42 2.24
CA THR A 125 16.87 15.28 2.96
C THR A 125 15.93 14.07 2.93
N LEU A 126 14.66 14.25 3.27
CA LEU A 126 13.66 13.18 3.25
C LEU A 126 13.42 12.65 1.84
N GLN A 127 13.31 13.52 0.83
CA GLN A 127 13.15 13.10 -0.56
C GLN A 127 14.30 12.19 -1.00
N ASN A 128 15.53 12.57 -0.68
CA ASN A 128 16.72 11.78 -1.00
C ASN A 128 16.70 10.44 -0.26
N ILE A 129 16.36 10.44 1.04
CA ILE A 129 16.26 9.20 1.82
C ILE A 129 15.26 8.24 1.18
N PHE A 130 14.04 8.68 0.88
CA PHE A 130 13.02 7.82 0.28
C PHE A 130 13.47 7.28 -1.08
N THR A 131 14.07 8.13 -1.90
CA THR A 131 14.62 7.73 -3.20
C THR A 131 15.71 6.68 -3.05
N GLU A 132 16.63 6.84 -2.09
CA GLU A 132 17.72 5.90 -1.86
C GLU A 132 17.26 4.59 -1.22
N ILE A 133 16.20 4.62 -0.39
CA ILE A 133 15.54 3.40 0.11
C ILE A 133 14.98 2.60 -1.06
N GLU A 134 14.24 3.24 -1.98
CA GLU A 134 13.71 2.55 -3.16
C GLU A 134 14.83 1.98 -4.05
N LYS A 135 15.86 2.79 -4.33
CA LYS A 135 17.01 2.35 -5.14
C LYS A 135 17.85 1.26 -4.47
N SER A 136 17.81 1.13 -3.14
CA SER A 136 18.57 0.09 -2.44
C SER A 136 18.19 -1.33 -2.87
N SER A 137 16.97 -1.50 -3.38
CA SER A 137 16.43 -2.76 -3.89
C SER A 137 16.70 -3.02 -5.37
N LEU A 138 17.28 -2.04 -6.10
CA LEU A 138 17.47 -2.12 -7.55
C LEU A 138 18.39 -3.30 -7.92
N GLY A 139 17.91 -4.18 -8.79
CA GLY A 139 18.62 -5.39 -9.19
C GLY A 139 18.52 -6.56 -8.20
N PHE A 140 17.79 -6.41 -7.09
CA PHE A 140 17.47 -7.50 -6.16
C PHE A 140 16.07 -8.03 -6.39
N LYS A 141 15.77 -9.21 -5.81
CA LYS A 141 14.43 -9.84 -5.90
C LYS A 141 13.31 -8.99 -5.27
N SER A 142 13.67 -8.06 -4.39
CA SER A 142 12.74 -7.17 -3.70
C SER A 142 12.40 -5.90 -4.48
N GLU A 143 13.00 -5.67 -5.66
CA GLU A 143 12.84 -4.42 -6.42
C GLU A 143 11.35 -4.05 -6.59
N ASP A 144 10.54 -4.96 -7.09
CA ASP A 144 9.12 -4.71 -7.36
C ASP A 144 8.29 -4.54 -6.07
N ASN A 145 8.78 -5.05 -4.94
CA ASN A 145 8.12 -4.87 -3.65
C ASN A 145 8.37 -3.48 -3.05
N VAL A 146 9.53 -2.86 -3.34
CA VAL A 146 9.97 -1.60 -2.71
C VAL A 146 9.84 -0.39 -3.64
N LYS A 147 9.91 -0.59 -4.95
CA LYS A 147 9.83 0.49 -5.94
C LYS A 147 8.50 1.25 -5.86
N GLY A 148 8.60 2.56 -5.73
CA GLY A 148 7.46 3.49 -5.70
C GLY A 148 6.64 3.49 -4.41
N LEU A 149 7.11 2.85 -3.32
CA LEU A 149 6.38 2.88 -2.04
C LEU A 149 6.23 4.29 -1.47
N PHE A 150 7.16 5.20 -1.76
CA PHE A 150 7.12 6.60 -1.29
C PHE A 150 6.65 7.58 -2.38
N ALA A 151 6.19 7.09 -3.54
CA ALA A 151 5.79 7.95 -4.66
C ALA A 151 4.63 8.89 -4.32
N ASP A 152 3.73 8.47 -3.43
CA ASP A 152 2.59 9.27 -2.96
C ASP A 152 2.99 10.31 -1.88
N LEU A 153 4.23 10.29 -1.37
CA LEU A 153 4.72 11.18 -0.32
C LEU A 153 5.48 12.38 -0.90
N ASP A 154 4.76 13.41 -1.33
CA ASP A 154 5.38 14.64 -1.86
C ASP A 154 5.81 15.62 -0.73
N VAL A 155 7.03 15.44 -0.22
CA VAL A 155 7.62 16.33 0.80
C VAL A 155 7.90 17.76 0.32
N ASN A 156 7.72 18.06 -0.97
CA ASN A 156 7.87 19.40 -1.55
C ASN A 156 6.52 20.08 -1.85
N SER A 157 5.40 19.40 -1.59
CA SER A 157 4.06 19.88 -1.89
C SER A 157 3.75 21.24 -1.26
N ASN A 158 3.07 22.09 -2.03
CA ASN A 158 2.54 23.36 -1.53
C ASN A 158 1.45 23.16 -0.46
N GLN A 159 0.88 21.96 -0.35
CA GLN A 159 -0.06 21.63 0.71
C GLN A 159 0.60 21.64 2.09
N LEU A 160 1.87 21.23 2.20
CA LEU A 160 2.63 21.29 3.46
C LEU A 160 2.90 22.73 3.91
N GLY A 161 2.95 23.66 2.96
CA GLY A 161 3.17 25.08 3.18
C GLY A 161 3.63 25.79 1.90
N ILE A 162 3.23 27.05 1.75
CA ILE A 162 3.55 27.86 0.56
C ILE A 162 5.03 28.26 0.45
N SER A 163 5.75 28.26 1.57
CA SER A 163 7.17 28.63 1.64
C SER A 163 8.02 27.43 2.04
N HIS A 164 9.29 27.43 1.62
CA HIS A 164 10.27 26.41 2.01
C HIS A 164 10.30 26.20 3.53
N LYS A 165 10.46 27.30 4.28
CA LYS A 165 10.49 27.31 5.74
C LYS A 165 9.23 26.69 6.35
N SER A 166 8.03 27.05 5.86
CA SER A 166 6.78 26.46 6.38
C SER A 166 6.67 24.97 6.12
N ARG A 167 7.16 24.47 4.98
CA ARG A 167 7.17 23.03 4.69
C ARG A 167 8.10 22.28 5.63
N VAL A 168 9.30 22.79 5.82
CA VAL A 168 10.30 22.22 6.75
C VAL A 168 9.76 22.21 8.17
N GLU A 169 9.19 23.32 8.66
CA GLU A 169 8.57 23.38 9.99
C GLU A 169 7.44 22.34 10.15
N LYS A 170 6.62 22.16 9.12
CA LYS A 170 5.54 21.17 9.12
C LYS A 170 6.08 19.74 9.17
N LEU A 171 7.06 19.41 8.32
CA LEU A 171 7.70 18.09 8.29
C LEU A 171 8.42 17.77 9.61
N THR A 172 9.13 18.74 10.19
CA THR A 172 9.76 18.60 11.51
C THR A 172 8.73 18.26 12.57
N LYS A 173 7.58 18.94 12.57
CA LYS A 173 6.49 18.64 13.51
C LYS A 173 5.90 17.25 13.27
N ILE A 174 5.74 16.80 12.03
CA ILE A 174 5.26 15.45 11.70
C ILE A 174 6.25 14.38 12.19
N LEU A 175 7.55 14.57 11.96
CA LEU A 175 8.58 13.66 12.48
C LEU A 175 8.56 13.62 14.01
N GLN A 176 8.49 14.76 14.69
CA GLN A 176 8.44 14.84 16.15
C GLN A 176 7.18 14.18 16.72
N ALA A 177 6.05 14.43 16.09
CA ALA A 177 4.79 13.79 16.40
C ALA A 177 4.88 12.27 16.32
N ILE A 178 5.33 11.75 15.18
CA ILE A 178 5.45 10.31 14.94
C ILE A 178 6.52 9.70 15.83
N GLY A 179 7.65 10.38 16.06
CA GLY A 179 8.70 9.92 16.97
C GLY A 179 8.32 9.93 18.44
N GLY A 180 7.39 10.81 18.85
CA GLY A 180 6.87 10.86 20.21
C GLY A 180 5.82 9.79 20.54
N MET A 181 5.34 9.03 19.54
CA MET A 181 4.36 7.97 19.75
C MET A 181 5.00 6.79 20.51
N GLN A 182 4.41 6.44 21.65
CA GLN A 182 4.80 5.28 22.46
C GLN A 182 4.25 4.00 21.81
N LEU A 183 4.94 3.48 20.80
CA LEU A 183 4.55 2.26 20.08
C LEU A 183 5.05 0.97 20.75
N GLY A 184 5.37 1.01 22.05
CA GLY A 184 5.87 -0.12 22.82
C GLY A 184 7.29 -0.56 22.44
N ASP A 185 7.95 -1.34 23.32
CA ASP A 185 9.19 -2.04 22.95
C ASP A 185 8.84 -3.15 21.95
N TYR A 186 9.36 -3.05 20.72
CA TYR A 186 9.25 -4.04 19.63
C TYR A 186 9.51 -5.49 20.11
N GLN A 187 10.30 -5.65 21.17
CA GLN A 187 10.67 -6.95 21.75
C GLN A 187 9.66 -7.54 22.75
N LYS A 188 8.72 -6.77 23.30
CA LYS A 188 7.82 -7.22 24.39
C LYS A 188 6.33 -7.28 24.02
N SER A 189 5.88 -6.52 23.03
CA SER A 189 4.44 -6.36 22.74
C SER A 189 3.99 -6.75 21.34
N GLY A 190 4.89 -7.29 20.51
CA GLY A 190 4.55 -7.86 19.21
C GLY A 190 4.49 -6.84 18.07
N ILE A 191 4.96 -7.31 16.92
CA ILE A 191 4.97 -6.71 15.58
C ILE A 191 3.63 -6.04 15.19
N ASP A 192 2.53 -6.39 15.86
CA ASP A 192 1.14 -5.98 15.62
C ASP A 192 0.87 -4.47 15.81
N VAL A 193 1.64 -3.75 16.64
CA VAL A 193 1.29 -2.37 17.04
C VAL A 193 1.40 -1.35 15.90
N PHE A 194 2.43 -1.44 15.04
CA PHE A 194 2.57 -0.53 13.91
C PHE A 194 1.53 -0.81 12.82
N GLY A 195 1.32 -2.10 12.51
CA GLY A 195 0.29 -2.54 11.58
C GLY A 195 -1.11 -2.11 12.02
N ASP A 196 -1.50 -2.43 13.25
CA ASP A 196 -2.80 -2.05 13.81
C ASP A 196 -3.02 -0.53 13.83
N ALA A 197 -2.00 0.25 14.23
CA ALA A 197 -2.09 1.71 14.23
C ALA A 197 -2.27 2.27 12.81
N TYR A 198 -1.63 1.65 11.83
CA TYR A 198 -1.74 2.02 10.42
C TYR A 198 -3.13 1.70 9.86
N GLU A 199 -3.65 0.48 10.10
CA GLU A 199 -5.00 0.08 9.71
C GLU A 199 -6.07 0.97 10.37
N TYR A 200 -5.90 1.31 11.65
CA TYR A 200 -6.78 2.24 12.34
C TYR A 200 -6.79 3.63 11.70
N LEU A 201 -5.61 4.20 11.44
CA LEU A 201 -5.51 5.51 10.79
C LEU A 201 -6.18 5.49 9.41
N MET A 202 -5.92 4.46 8.62
CA MET A 202 -6.55 4.27 7.32
C MET A 202 -8.07 4.25 7.42
N ALA A 203 -8.63 3.45 8.34
CA ALA A 203 -10.08 3.37 8.57
C ALA A 203 -10.67 4.73 8.97
N MET A 204 -9.98 5.48 9.83
CA MET A 204 -10.38 6.83 10.25
C MET A 204 -10.38 7.83 9.09
N TYR A 205 -9.38 7.79 8.21
CA TYR A 205 -9.34 8.64 7.01
C TYR A 205 -10.42 8.27 6.00
N ALA A 206 -10.72 6.98 5.83
CA ALA A 206 -11.81 6.52 4.97
C ALA A 206 -13.17 6.99 5.48
N SER A 207 -13.46 6.80 6.77
CA SER A 207 -14.72 7.21 7.38
C SER A 207 -14.95 8.73 7.34
N ASN A 208 -13.89 9.54 7.54
CA ASN A 208 -14.01 11.00 7.54
C ASN A 208 -14.12 11.61 6.13
N ALA A 209 -13.63 10.91 5.09
CA ALA A 209 -13.70 11.40 3.72
C ALA A 209 -15.10 11.28 3.08
N GLY A 210 -16.08 10.71 3.80
CA GLY A 210 -17.44 10.51 3.28
C GLY A 210 -17.51 9.54 2.09
N LYS A 211 -16.41 8.85 1.78
CA LYS A 211 -16.35 7.78 0.79
C LYS A 211 -16.86 6.50 1.45
N SER A 212 -17.72 5.75 0.78
CA SER A 212 -18.13 4.42 1.24
C SER A 212 -16.88 3.54 1.28
N GLY A 213 -16.36 3.30 2.50
CA GLY A 213 -15.10 2.59 2.72
C GLY A 213 -15.04 1.17 2.16
N GLY A 214 -16.17 0.61 1.68
CA GLY A 214 -16.24 -0.75 1.14
C GLY A 214 -15.37 -1.02 -0.08
N GLU A 215 -14.99 0.01 -0.86
CA GLU A 215 -14.05 -0.13 -1.99
C GLU A 215 -12.57 -0.19 -1.54
N PHE A 216 -12.24 0.26 -0.32
CA PHE A 216 -10.86 0.41 0.14
C PHE A 216 -10.54 -0.44 1.38
N PHE A 217 -11.56 -0.82 2.14
CA PHE A 217 -11.42 -1.45 3.44
C PHE A 217 -12.60 -2.37 3.75
N THR A 218 -12.27 -3.63 4.03
CA THR A 218 -13.20 -4.61 4.57
C THR A 218 -13.11 -4.54 6.11
N PRO A 219 -14.23 -4.28 6.82
CA PRO A 219 -14.22 -4.26 8.29
C PRO A 219 -13.57 -5.50 8.89
N GLN A 220 -12.82 -5.33 9.98
CA GLN A 220 -11.98 -6.39 10.53
C GLN A 220 -12.77 -7.64 10.90
N GLU A 221 -13.95 -7.49 11.49
CA GLU A 221 -14.82 -8.60 11.87
C GLU A 221 -15.33 -9.39 10.65
N VAL A 222 -15.57 -8.69 9.53
CA VAL A 222 -15.98 -9.31 8.27
C VAL A 222 -14.80 -10.04 7.64
N SER A 223 -13.62 -9.42 7.62
CA SER A 223 -12.39 -10.03 7.12
C SER A 223 -12.05 -11.31 7.90
N GLU A 224 -12.14 -11.26 9.24
CA GLU A 224 -11.89 -12.41 10.10
C GLU A 224 -12.86 -13.56 9.83
N LEU A 225 -14.14 -13.24 9.65
CA LEU A 225 -15.15 -14.23 9.29
C LEU A 225 -14.83 -14.89 7.94
N LEU A 226 -14.53 -14.11 6.91
CA LEU A 226 -14.22 -14.61 5.57
C LEU A 226 -12.97 -15.51 5.59
N ALA A 227 -11.91 -15.09 6.28
CA ALA A 227 -10.70 -15.88 6.45
C ALA A 227 -11.00 -17.23 7.14
N LYS A 228 -11.77 -17.23 8.24
CA LYS A 228 -12.15 -18.48 8.94
C LYS A 228 -13.01 -19.41 8.10
N ILE A 229 -13.87 -18.87 7.24
CA ILE A 229 -14.67 -19.67 6.31
C ILE A 229 -13.77 -20.31 5.25
N ALA A 230 -12.89 -19.53 4.62
CA ALA A 230 -11.95 -20.02 3.61
C ALA A 230 -11.01 -21.10 4.16
N LEU A 231 -10.64 -20.98 5.44
CA LEU A 231 -9.75 -21.89 6.15
C LEU A 231 -10.45 -23.05 6.85
N HIS A 232 -11.72 -23.34 6.54
CA HIS A 232 -12.47 -24.36 7.25
C HIS A 232 -11.74 -25.73 7.25
N ASN A 233 -11.39 -26.23 8.43
CA ASN A 233 -10.59 -27.44 8.65
C ASN A 233 -9.18 -27.43 8.04
N GLN A 234 -8.60 -26.25 7.80
CA GLN A 234 -7.21 -26.09 7.37
C GLN A 234 -6.38 -25.46 8.49
N GLU A 235 -5.31 -26.15 8.90
CA GLU A 235 -4.34 -25.64 9.89
C GLU A 235 -3.17 -24.91 9.22
N SER A 236 -3.01 -25.08 7.91
CA SER A 236 -1.99 -24.42 7.08
C SER A 236 -2.43 -24.39 5.62
N ILE A 237 -1.95 -23.39 4.89
CA ILE A 237 -2.15 -23.26 3.44
C ILE A 237 -0.83 -22.92 2.76
N ASN A 238 -0.73 -23.17 1.45
CA ASN A 238 0.40 -22.72 0.65
C ASN A 238 0.22 -21.28 0.20
N LYS A 239 -0.83 -20.99 -0.57
CA LYS A 239 -1.05 -19.67 -1.18
C LYS A 239 -2.47 -19.18 -0.91
N VAL A 240 -2.59 -17.92 -0.55
CA VAL A 240 -3.86 -17.18 -0.50
C VAL A 240 -3.87 -16.10 -1.58
N TYR A 241 -5.01 -15.91 -2.25
CA TYR A 241 -5.16 -14.92 -3.32
C TYR A 241 -6.37 -14.00 -3.10
N ASP A 242 -6.18 -12.71 -3.39
CA ASP A 242 -7.24 -11.71 -3.48
C ASP A 242 -7.13 -10.89 -4.79
N PRO A 243 -8.01 -11.12 -5.79
CA PRO A 243 -7.95 -10.46 -7.10
C PRO A 243 -8.28 -8.96 -7.08
N CYS A 244 -8.79 -8.43 -5.97
CA CYS A 244 -9.07 -7.00 -5.79
C CYS A 244 -8.70 -6.62 -4.36
N CYS A 245 -7.41 -6.78 -4.04
CA CYS A 245 -6.93 -6.86 -2.66
C CYS A 245 -7.07 -5.56 -1.87
N GLY A 246 -7.32 -4.43 -2.53
CA GLY A 246 -7.43 -3.15 -1.86
C GLY A 246 -6.19 -2.87 -1.03
N SER A 247 -6.38 -2.54 0.25
CA SER A 247 -5.32 -2.30 1.23
C SER A 247 -4.59 -3.56 1.75
N GLY A 248 -4.97 -4.75 1.29
CA GLY A 248 -4.39 -6.02 1.74
C GLY A 248 -4.87 -6.50 3.11
N SER A 249 -5.76 -5.77 3.80
CA SER A 249 -6.26 -6.16 5.14
C SER A 249 -6.91 -7.54 5.16
N LEU A 250 -7.62 -7.93 4.09
CA LEU A 250 -8.23 -9.26 4.00
C LEU A 250 -7.17 -10.37 3.87
N LEU A 251 -6.12 -10.15 3.10
CA LEU A 251 -4.98 -11.07 2.97
C LEU A 251 -4.25 -11.22 4.31
N LEU A 252 -3.98 -10.11 5.00
CA LEU A 252 -3.30 -10.09 6.30
C LEU A 252 -4.11 -10.81 7.40
N GLN A 253 -5.42 -10.92 7.25
CA GLN A 253 -6.23 -11.68 8.20
C GLN A 253 -5.86 -13.17 8.24
N PHE A 254 -5.34 -13.73 7.15
CA PHE A 254 -4.83 -15.11 7.13
C PHE A 254 -3.58 -15.25 8.00
N SER A 255 -2.69 -14.25 8.00
CA SER A 255 -1.59 -14.16 8.95
C SER A 255 -2.10 -14.13 10.39
N LYS A 256 -3.08 -13.27 10.70
CA LYS A 256 -3.62 -13.13 12.06
C LYS A 256 -4.31 -14.41 12.55
N VAL A 257 -4.99 -15.16 11.67
CA VAL A 257 -5.74 -16.39 12.02
C VAL A 257 -4.84 -17.62 12.09
N LEU A 258 -3.94 -17.82 11.13
CA LEU A 258 -3.08 -19.02 11.06
C LEU A 258 -1.70 -18.81 11.69
N GLY A 259 -1.21 -17.58 11.73
CA GLY A 259 0.21 -17.25 11.91
C GLY A 259 0.98 -17.36 10.59
N ASP A 260 1.92 -16.44 10.35
CA ASP A 260 2.68 -16.35 9.08
C ASP A 260 3.36 -17.65 8.64
N LYS A 261 3.84 -18.44 9.62
CA LYS A 261 4.54 -19.70 9.33
C LYS A 261 3.63 -20.76 8.71
N ASN A 262 2.32 -20.60 8.84
CA ASN A 262 1.31 -21.51 8.34
C ASN A 262 0.75 -21.08 6.98
N VAL A 263 1.29 -20.00 6.38
CA VAL A 263 1.08 -19.60 4.98
C VAL A 263 2.40 -19.82 4.22
N SER A 264 2.55 -20.98 3.60
CA SER A 264 3.87 -21.52 3.23
C SER A 264 4.53 -20.81 2.04
N LYS A 265 3.78 -20.46 0.99
CA LYS A 265 4.29 -19.82 -0.23
C LYS A 265 4.00 -18.32 -0.27
N GLY A 266 2.90 -17.86 0.35
CA GLY A 266 2.69 -16.42 0.57
C GLY A 266 1.30 -15.91 0.20
N TYR A 267 1.22 -14.59 0.13
CA TYR A 267 0.03 -13.79 -0.10
C TYR A 267 0.09 -13.18 -1.50
N PHE A 268 -0.94 -13.43 -2.30
CA PHE A 268 -1.03 -12.97 -3.68
C PHE A 268 -2.19 -11.99 -3.78
N GLY A 269 -2.01 -10.91 -4.52
CA GLY A 269 -3.06 -9.91 -4.63
C GLY A 269 -2.94 -9.07 -5.88
N GLN A 270 -4.06 -8.60 -6.40
CA GLN A 270 -4.08 -7.67 -7.51
C GLN A 270 -4.95 -6.46 -7.17
N GLU A 271 -4.49 -5.28 -7.55
CA GLU A 271 -5.19 -4.03 -7.30
C GLU A 271 -5.06 -3.11 -8.52
N ILE A 272 -6.15 -2.44 -8.91
CA ILE A 272 -6.20 -1.59 -10.09
C ILE A 272 -5.71 -0.17 -9.79
N ASN A 273 -5.93 0.33 -8.56
CA ASN A 273 -5.57 1.69 -8.16
C ASN A 273 -4.13 1.75 -7.62
N LEU A 274 -3.27 2.54 -8.26
CA LEU A 274 -1.85 2.69 -7.88
C LEU A 274 -1.63 3.08 -6.41
N THR A 275 -2.40 4.04 -5.89
CA THR A 275 -2.25 4.49 -4.50
C THR A 275 -2.66 3.38 -3.52
N THR A 276 -3.75 2.65 -3.82
CA THR A 276 -4.20 1.51 -3.01
C THR A 276 -3.24 0.31 -3.13
N TYR A 277 -2.65 0.11 -4.30
CA TYR A 277 -1.60 -0.88 -4.54
C TYR A 277 -0.35 -0.62 -3.68
N ASN A 278 0.12 0.64 -3.64
CA ASN A 278 1.21 1.05 -2.75
C ASN A 278 0.84 0.81 -1.29
N LEU A 279 -0.41 1.13 -0.93
CA LEU A 279 -0.94 0.95 0.41
C LEU A 279 -0.91 -0.51 0.86
N CYS A 280 -1.31 -1.43 -0.02
CA CYS A 280 -1.24 -2.87 0.22
C CYS A 280 0.19 -3.34 0.53
N ARG A 281 1.15 -2.95 -0.33
CA ARG A 281 2.57 -3.32 -0.14
C ARG A 281 3.16 -2.76 1.15
N ILE A 282 2.87 -1.50 1.48
CA ILE A 282 3.23 -0.89 2.78
C ILE A 282 2.63 -1.68 3.94
N ASN A 283 1.35 -2.05 3.84
CA ASN A 283 0.65 -2.78 4.89
C ASN A 283 1.25 -4.17 5.14
N MET A 284 1.67 -4.87 4.07
CA MET A 284 2.41 -6.13 4.16
C MET A 284 3.72 -5.96 4.94
N PHE A 285 4.51 -4.94 4.63
CA PHE A 285 5.74 -4.66 5.38
C PHE A 285 5.46 -4.37 6.86
N LEU A 286 4.45 -3.55 7.16
CA LEU A 286 4.09 -3.16 8.54
C LEU A 286 3.66 -4.33 9.43
N HIS A 287 3.16 -5.40 8.81
CA HIS A 287 2.80 -6.65 9.48
C HIS A 287 3.95 -7.68 9.47
N ASP A 288 5.18 -7.24 9.16
CA ASP A 288 6.41 -8.05 9.07
C ASP A 288 6.30 -9.24 8.11
N ILE A 289 5.45 -9.12 7.08
CA ILE A 289 5.42 -10.07 5.97
C ILE A 289 6.67 -9.82 5.12
N ASN A 290 7.55 -10.82 5.06
CA ASN A 290 8.77 -10.71 4.26
C ASN A 290 8.45 -10.51 2.78
N TYR A 291 9.25 -9.71 2.06
CA TYR A 291 9.03 -9.42 0.63
C TYR A 291 8.97 -10.68 -0.25
N SER A 292 9.66 -11.76 0.14
CA SER A 292 9.60 -13.05 -0.55
C SER A 292 8.29 -13.83 -0.35
N LYS A 293 7.40 -13.34 0.51
CA LYS A 293 6.12 -13.96 0.87
C LYS A 293 4.91 -13.17 0.38
N PHE A 294 5.08 -12.02 -0.26
CA PHE A 294 3.94 -11.30 -0.83
C PHE A 294 4.20 -10.89 -2.28
N HIS A 295 3.18 -11.10 -3.10
CA HIS A 295 3.19 -10.89 -4.54
C HIS A 295 1.96 -10.06 -4.89
N ILE A 296 2.12 -8.74 -4.83
CA ILE A 296 1.04 -7.80 -5.15
C ILE A 296 1.30 -7.22 -6.53
N ALA A 297 0.32 -7.31 -7.41
CA ALA A 297 0.38 -6.81 -8.76
C ALA A 297 -0.54 -5.60 -8.97
N LEU A 298 -0.09 -4.66 -9.81
CA LEU A 298 -0.88 -3.52 -10.26
C LEU A 298 -1.52 -3.83 -11.61
N GLY A 299 -2.85 -3.73 -11.69
CA GLY A 299 -3.59 -3.91 -12.94
C GLY A 299 -5.03 -4.34 -12.73
N ASP A 300 -5.82 -4.29 -13.80
CA ASP A 300 -7.20 -4.78 -13.80
C ASP A 300 -7.21 -6.32 -13.83
N THR A 301 -7.77 -6.95 -12.81
CA THR A 301 -7.77 -8.42 -12.68
C THR A 301 -8.60 -9.14 -13.73
N LEU A 302 -9.55 -8.47 -14.38
CA LEU A 302 -10.42 -9.06 -15.39
C LEU A 302 -9.81 -8.93 -16.79
N LEU A 303 -9.16 -7.81 -17.09
CA LEU A 303 -8.56 -7.54 -18.40
C LEU A 303 -7.10 -8.02 -18.50
N ASP A 304 -6.37 -8.02 -17.40
CA ASP A 304 -4.93 -8.32 -17.34
C ASP A 304 -4.60 -9.09 -16.05
N PRO A 305 -5.05 -10.36 -15.93
CA PRO A 305 -4.80 -11.18 -14.75
C PRO A 305 -3.30 -11.44 -14.58
N LYS A 306 -2.76 -11.13 -13.39
CA LYS A 306 -1.30 -11.18 -13.14
C LYS A 306 -0.79 -12.45 -12.49
N HIS A 307 -1.68 -13.31 -12.03
CA HIS A 307 -1.37 -14.47 -11.18
C HIS A 307 -1.85 -15.80 -11.78
N GLU A 308 -2.02 -15.88 -13.10
CA GLU A 308 -2.45 -17.11 -13.78
C GLU A 308 -1.43 -18.25 -13.63
N ASP A 309 -0.13 -17.92 -13.71
CA ASP A 309 0.96 -18.89 -13.53
C ASP A 309 1.19 -19.28 -12.06
N ASP A 310 0.54 -18.58 -11.13
CA ASP A 310 0.62 -18.80 -9.69
C ASP A 310 -0.48 -19.74 -9.18
N GLU A 311 -1.20 -20.47 -10.04
CA GLU A 311 -2.16 -21.48 -9.60
C GLU A 311 -1.48 -22.80 -9.15
N PRO A 312 -2.17 -23.68 -8.40
CA PRO A 312 -3.44 -23.45 -7.70
C PRO A 312 -3.25 -22.69 -6.37
N PHE A 313 -4.30 -21.98 -5.94
CA PHE A 313 -4.42 -21.36 -4.62
C PHE A 313 -5.23 -22.25 -3.67
N ASP A 314 -4.86 -22.27 -2.38
CA ASP A 314 -5.59 -23.04 -1.37
C ASP A 314 -6.77 -22.25 -0.79
N ALA A 315 -6.66 -20.92 -0.78
CA ALA A 315 -7.73 -20.00 -0.40
C ALA A 315 -7.79 -18.82 -1.37
N ILE A 316 -8.99 -18.49 -1.84
CA ILE A 316 -9.26 -17.28 -2.61
C ILE A 316 -10.36 -16.53 -1.88
N VAL A 317 -10.12 -15.25 -1.61
CA VAL A 317 -11.07 -14.36 -0.93
C VAL A 317 -11.08 -13.02 -1.65
N SER A 318 -12.19 -12.30 -1.60
CA SER A 318 -12.25 -10.96 -2.18
C SER A 318 -13.37 -10.13 -1.57
N ASN A 319 -13.20 -8.82 -1.62
CA ASN A 319 -14.26 -7.83 -1.44
C ASN A 319 -14.22 -6.86 -2.63
N PRO A 320 -14.79 -7.25 -3.79
CA PRO A 320 -14.73 -6.43 -4.99
C PRO A 320 -15.54 -5.13 -4.81
N PRO A 321 -15.16 -4.04 -5.51
CA PRO A 321 -15.91 -2.80 -5.46
C PRO A 321 -17.34 -3.03 -5.96
N TYR A 322 -18.32 -2.45 -5.25
CA TYR A 322 -19.72 -2.49 -5.68
C TYR A 322 -19.97 -1.42 -6.73
N SER A 323 -20.66 -1.80 -7.81
CA SER A 323 -21.14 -0.85 -8.82
C SER A 323 -22.06 0.21 -8.21
N THR A 324 -22.17 1.36 -8.86
CA THR A 324 -23.05 2.43 -8.36
C THR A 324 -24.49 1.96 -8.28
N LYS A 325 -25.30 2.56 -7.40
CA LYS A 325 -26.72 2.19 -7.27
C LYS A 325 -27.45 2.33 -8.61
N GLU A 326 -27.08 3.32 -9.42
CA GLU A 326 -27.59 3.54 -10.77
C GLU A 326 -27.24 2.37 -11.69
N GLN A 327 -25.97 1.93 -11.71
CA GLN A 327 -25.54 0.77 -12.51
C GLN A 327 -26.21 -0.54 -12.07
N ILE A 328 -26.38 -0.73 -10.76
CA ILE A 328 -27.11 -1.88 -10.20
C ILE A 328 -28.56 -1.86 -10.66
N GLN A 329 -29.21 -0.69 -10.64
CA GLN A 329 -30.58 -0.52 -11.11
C GLN A 329 -30.71 -0.74 -12.62
N GLU A 330 -29.75 -0.26 -13.42
CA GLU A 330 -29.69 -0.51 -14.87
C GLU A 330 -29.50 -1.99 -15.20
N ASN A 331 -28.82 -2.71 -14.33
CA ASN A 331 -28.62 -4.16 -14.41
C ASN A 331 -29.72 -4.97 -13.71
N ASP A 332 -30.87 -4.37 -13.45
CA ASP A 332 -32.04 -5.02 -12.81
C ASP A 332 -31.69 -5.70 -11.48
N TYR A 333 -30.82 -5.06 -10.71
CA TYR A 333 -30.29 -5.56 -9.43
C TYR A 333 -29.57 -6.91 -9.54
N ASN A 334 -29.19 -7.33 -10.74
CA ASN A 334 -28.42 -8.53 -10.96
C ASN A 334 -26.96 -8.25 -10.60
N LEU A 335 -26.45 -8.91 -9.55
CA LEU A 335 -25.09 -8.73 -9.04
C LEU A 335 -24.06 -9.71 -9.66
N SER A 336 -24.42 -10.44 -10.71
CA SER A 336 -23.46 -11.35 -11.36
C SER A 336 -22.33 -10.55 -12.02
N VAL A 337 -21.08 -10.93 -11.74
CA VAL A 337 -19.87 -10.24 -12.24
C VAL A 337 -19.92 -10.02 -13.75
N ASN A 338 -20.33 -11.04 -14.52
CA ASN A 338 -20.45 -10.99 -15.99
C ASN A 338 -21.32 -9.85 -16.53
N ARG A 339 -22.16 -9.24 -15.70
CA ARG A 339 -23.04 -8.15 -16.08
C ARG A 339 -22.38 -6.76 -15.97
N TYR A 340 -21.29 -6.67 -15.22
CA TYR A 340 -20.55 -5.43 -14.96
C TYR A 340 -19.18 -5.41 -15.63
N VAL A 341 -18.74 -6.53 -16.22
CA VAL A 341 -17.55 -6.56 -17.06
C VAL A 341 -17.92 -6.02 -18.43
N GLU A 342 -17.36 -4.86 -18.81
CA GLU A 342 -17.43 -4.40 -20.19
C GLU A 342 -16.69 -5.41 -21.07
N GLN A 343 -17.41 -6.03 -22.01
CA GLN A 343 -16.79 -6.92 -22.98
C GLN A 343 -15.84 -6.10 -23.87
N GLU A 344 -14.67 -6.65 -24.13
CA GLU A 344 -13.69 -6.08 -25.04
C GLU A 344 -14.38 -5.66 -26.35
N ASP A 345 -14.27 -4.38 -26.71
CA ASP A 345 -14.84 -3.90 -27.97
C ASP A 345 -13.98 -4.41 -29.13
N THR A 346 -14.27 -5.61 -29.61
CA THR A 346 -13.55 -6.25 -30.72
C THR A 346 -13.83 -5.59 -32.08
N LYS A 347 -14.51 -4.42 -32.11
CA LYS A 347 -14.76 -3.68 -33.34
C LYS A 347 -13.46 -3.07 -33.83
N GLU A 348 -13.19 -3.22 -35.12
CA GLU A 348 -12.06 -2.59 -35.78
C GLU A 348 -12.14 -1.07 -35.59
N ILE A 349 -11.10 -0.46 -35.02
CA ILE A 349 -11.03 1.00 -34.83
C ILE A 349 -10.83 1.64 -36.21
N ILE A 350 -11.91 2.16 -36.78
CA ILE A 350 -11.86 2.87 -38.06
C ILE A 350 -11.44 4.33 -37.82
N ASP A 351 -10.28 4.74 -38.35
CA ASP A 351 -9.90 6.16 -38.37
C ASP A 351 -10.78 6.92 -39.37
N ILE A 352 -11.82 7.55 -38.84
CA ILE A 352 -12.78 8.35 -39.61
C ILE A 352 -12.09 9.49 -40.37
N LYS A 353 -10.98 10.04 -39.87
CA LYS A 353 -10.24 11.10 -40.57
C LYS A 353 -9.49 10.53 -41.77
N ALA A 354 -8.82 9.39 -41.61
CA ALA A 354 -8.15 8.71 -42.71
C ALA A 354 -9.15 8.26 -43.79
N LEU A 355 -10.27 7.67 -43.38
CA LEU A 355 -11.32 7.22 -44.28
C LEU A 355 -11.93 8.37 -45.09
N ASN A 356 -12.22 9.51 -44.44
CA ASN A 356 -12.72 10.69 -45.14
C ASN A 356 -11.70 11.26 -46.14
N LEU A 357 -10.40 11.20 -45.81
CA LEU A 357 -9.33 11.61 -46.73
C LEU A 357 -9.31 10.71 -47.99
N GLU A 358 -9.45 9.40 -47.79
CA GLU A 358 -9.51 8.42 -48.89
C GLU A 358 -10.74 8.63 -49.76
N ILE A 359 -11.92 8.84 -49.16
CA ILE A 359 -13.16 9.17 -49.88
C ILE A 359 -12.97 10.43 -50.74
N ALA A 360 -12.37 11.49 -50.19
CA ALA A 360 -12.11 12.72 -50.95
C ALA A 360 -11.19 12.46 -52.16
N GLN A 361 -10.17 11.61 -52.01
CA GLN A 361 -9.29 11.23 -53.12
C GLN A 361 -10.03 10.41 -54.18
N VAL A 362 -10.87 9.46 -53.78
CA VAL A 362 -11.67 8.63 -54.69
C VAL A 362 -12.66 9.49 -55.48
N VAL A 363 -13.36 10.40 -54.82
CA VAL A 363 -14.28 11.35 -55.48
C VAL A 363 -13.52 12.23 -56.48
N GLY A 364 -12.34 12.74 -56.11
CA GLY A 364 -11.48 13.49 -57.02
C GLY A 364 -11.09 12.70 -58.28
N LYS A 365 -10.71 11.42 -58.11
CA LYS A 365 -10.41 10.52 -59.24
C LYS A 365 -11.64 10.26 -60.12
N GLN A 366 -12.82 10.05 -59.52
CA GLN A 366 -14.07 9.86 -60.27
C GLN A 366 -14.41 11.09 -61.11
N SER A 367 -14.29 12.29 -60.55
CA SER A 367 -14.52 13.53 -61.30
C SER A 367 -13.54 13.68 -62.47
N ALA A 368 -12.26 13.39 -62.28
CA ALA A 368 -11.26 13.43 -63.35
C ALA A 368 -11.54 12.42 -64.47
N LEU A 369 -11.96 11.21 -64.11
CA LEU A 369 -12.31 10.16 -65.08
C LEU A 369 -13.57 10.54 -65.86
N ARG A 370 -14.57 11.13 -65.19
CA ARG A 370 -15.79 11.61 -65.83
C ARG A 370 -15.52 12.74 -66.82
N ASN A 371 -14.67 13.71 -66.45
CA ASN A 371 -14.24 14.76 -67.38
C ASN A 371 -13.49 14.19 -68.59
N SER A 372 -12.69 13.15 -68.42
CA SER A 372 -12.02 12.47 -69.54
C SER A 372 -13.02 11.77 -70.46
N LEU A 373 -14.03 11.08 -69.90
CA LEU A 373 -15.11 10.46 -70.67
C LEU A 373 -15.90 11.50 -71.46
N ASP A 374 -16.27 12.62 -70.83
CA ASP A 374 -17.03 13.70 -71.48
C ASP A 374 -16.25 14.31 -72.66
N ARG A 375 -14.91 14.40 -72.56
CA ARG A 375 -14.05 14.83 -73.67
C ARG A 375 -14.07 13.83 -74.83
N ILE A 376 -13.94 12.54 -74.54
CA ILE A 376 -13.98 11.47 -75.56
C ILE A 376 -15.34 11.47 -76.27
N ILE A 377 -16.44 11.58 -75.52
CA ILE A 377 -17.79 11.65 -76.10
C ILE A 377 -17.91 12.87 -77.03
N LYS A 378 -17.42 14.03 -76.60
CA LYS A 378 -17.45 15.24 -77.42
C LYS A 378 -16.63 15.13 -78.71
N GLU A 379 -15.51 14.41 -78.70
CA GLU A 379 -14.73 14.09 -79.90
C GLU A 379 -15.44 13.10 -80.83
N LEU A 380 -16.27 12.19 -80.30
CA LEU A 380 -17.07 11.26 -81.10
C LEU A 380 -18.32 11.89 -81.70
N GLU A 381 -18.86 12.94 -81.07
CA GLU A 381 -20.04 13.68 -81.55
C GLU A 381 -19.70 14.78 -82.57
N SER A 382 -18.43 15.14 -82.72
CA SER A 382 -17.90 16.08 -83.73
C SER A 382 -17.42 15.37 -84.99
#